data_AF-A0AAD4J7J9-F1
#
_entry.id   AF-A0AAD4J7J9-F1
#
_cell.length_a   1.000
_cell.length_b   1.000
_cell.length_c   1.000
_cell.angle_alpha   90.00
_cell.angle_beta   90.00
_cell.angle_gamma   90.00
#
_symmetry.space_group_name_H-M   'P 1'
#
loop_
_entity.id
_entity.type
_entity.pdbx_description
1 polymer ?
#
loop_
_entity_poly.entity_id
_entity_poly.type
_entity_poly.pdbx_seq_one_letter_code
_entity_poly.pdbx_strand_id
1 'polypeptide(L)'
;MSLNLWPTCEAALQLRKAGKVDIRDSSLKKLGAVHFKYGVVDVHFEVTKYTLLETIKEVVGEMWSPEMKKAWSVAYDHLVAAIKTQMN
;
A
#
# COMPACT_ATOMS: atom_id res chain seq x y z
N MET A 1 28.99 2.90 -0.30
CA MET A 1 28.38 3.81 -1.30
C MET A 1 26.98 3.30 -1.58
N SER A 2 25.99 3.86 -0.89
CA SER A 2 24.59 3.45 -1.04
C SER A 2 24.11 4.00 -2.38
N LEU A 3 23.81 3.13 -3.35
CA LEU A 3 23.02 3.57 -4.50
C LEU A 3 21.68 4.06 -3.95
N ASN A 4 21.43 5.36 -4.06
CA ASN A 4 20.09 5.91 -3.87
C ASN A 4 19.26 5.49 -5.08
N LEU A 5 18.88 4.21 -5.11
CA LEU A 5 17.77 3.73 -5.90
C LEU A 5 16.56 4.59 -5.52
N TRP A 6 15.80 5.02 -6.51
CA TRP A 6 14.55 5.75 -6.30
C TRP A 6 13.73 5.09 -5.16
N PRO A 7 13.01 5.84 -4.30
CA PRO A 7 12.36 5.28 -3.11
C PRO A 7 11.50 4.02 -3.37
N THR A 8 10.89 3.94 -4.55
CA THR A 8 10.15 2.74 -5.02
C THR A 8 11.04 1.55 -5.32
N CYS A 9 12.25 1.73 -5.84
CA CYS A 9 13.20 0.65 -6.08
C CYS A 9 13.79 0.10 -4.77
N GLU A 10 14.07 0.96 -3.78
CA GLU A 10 14.47 0.52 -2.44
C GLU A 10 13.34 -0.26 -1.75
N ALA A 11 12.10 0.25 -1.81
CA ALA A 11 10.93 -0.46 -1.29
C ALA A 11 10.71 -1.81 -2.00
N ALA A 12 10.88 -1.86 -3.32
CA ALA A 12 10.79 -3.10 -4.09
C ALA A 12 11.88 -4.12 -3.70
N LEU A 13 13.12 -3.65 -3.42
CA LEU A 13 14.19 -4.52 -2.92
C LEU A 13 13.90 -5.05 -1.52
N GLN A 14 13.34 -4.22 -0.62
CA GLN A 14 12.93 -4.64 0.72
C GLN A 14 11.82 -5.70 0.65
N LEU A 15 10.80 -5.47 -0.18
CA LEU A 15 9.75 -6.47 -0.44
C LEU A 15 10.34 -7.78 -0.95
N ARG A 16 11.24 -7.72 -1.94
CA ARG A 16 11.85 -8.93 -2.52
C ARG A 16 12.65 -9.73 -1.48
N LYS A 17 13.35 -9.04 -0.58
CA LYS A 17 14.24 -9.69 0.41
C LYS A 17 13.51 -10.15 1.67
N ALA A 18 12.58 -9.36 2.18
CA ALA A 18 11.99 -9.54 3.51
C ALA A 18 10.49 -9.84 3.48
N GLY A 19 9.83 -9.78 2.31
CA GLY A 19 8.38 -9.91 2.19
C GLY A 19 7.58 -8.71 2.75
N LYS A 20 8.28 -7.67 3.22
CA LYS A 20 7.68 -6.45 3.80
C LYS A 20 8.52 -5.21 3.46
N VAL A 21 7.87 -4.06 3.37
CA VAL A 21 8.53 -2.74 3.40
C VAL A 21 8.50 -2.24 4.83
N ASP A 22 9.60 -1.72 5.33
CA ASP A 22 9.59 -1.02 6.62
C ASP A 22 9.08 0.40 6.41
N ILE A 23 7.80 0.63 6.73
CA ILE A 23 7.22 1.97 6.69
C ILE A 23 7.60 2.65 8.00
N ARG A 24 8.35 3.76 7.91
CA ARG A 24 8.76 4.55 9.08
C ARG A 24 7.57 4.78 10.02
N ASP A 25 7.74 4.43 11.29
CA ASP A 25 6.71 4.50 12.33
C ASP A 25 6.01 5.87 12.41
N SER A 26 6.77 6.97 12.25
CA SER A 26 6.21 8.33 12.22
C SER A 26 5.27 8.59 11.05
N SER A 27 5.52 7.99 9.89
CA SER A 27 4.63 8.09 8.72
C SER A 27 3.33 7.31 8.95
N LEU A 28 3.41 6.09 9.53
CA LEU A 28 2.22 5.29 9.85
C LEU A 28 1.34 5.97 10.89
N LYS A 29 1.94 6.50 11.97
CA LYS A 29 1.21 7.27 13.00
C LYS A 29 0.45 8.45 12.42
N LYS A 30 1.11 9.25 11.57
CA LYS A 30 0.45 10.37 10.89
C LYS A 30 -0.69 9.91 10.01
N LEU A 31 -0.51 8.82 9.26
CA LEU A 31 -1.53 8.30 8.36
C LEU A 31 -2.75 7.76 9.11
N GLY A 32 -2.53 6.98 10.18
CA GLY A 32 -3.58 6.48 11.07
C GLY A 32 -4.37 7.61 11.73
N ALA A 33 -3.70 8.61 12.30
CA ALA A 33 -4.35 9.77 12.91
C ALA A 33 -5.22 10.56 11.92
N VAL A 34 -4.77 10.71 10.67
CA VAL A 34 -5.57 11.37 9.61
C VAL A 34 -6.80 10.54 9.25
N HIS A 35 -6.66 9.22 9.10
CA HIS A 35 -7.79 8.33 8.81
C HIS A 35 -8.81 8.31 9.95
N PHE A 36 -8.34 8.31 11.20
CA PHE A 36 -9.19 8.42 12.38
C PHE A 36 -9.93 9.77 12.41
N LYS A 37 -9.21 10.88 12.24
CA LYS A 37 -9.78 12.24 12.24
C LYS A 37 -10.93 12.40 11.23
N TYR A 38 -10.82 11.78 10.06
CA TYR A 38 -11.84 11.87 9.01
C TYR A 38 -12.92 10.77 9.09
N GLY A 39 -12.94 9.95 10.15
CA GLY A 39 -13.97 8.93 10.35
C GLY A 39 -13.90 7.81 9.31
N VAL A 40 -12.70 7.44 8.86
CA VAL A 40 -12.54 6.32 7.93
C VAL A 40 -12.89 5.02 8.63
N VAL A 41 -13.70 4.18 7.97
CA VAL A 41 -14.14 2.87 8.44
C VAL A 41 -13.81 1.80 7.40
N ASP A 42 -13.95 0.54 7.79
CA ASP A 42 -13.57 -0.63 6.96
C ASP A 42 -14.14 -0.60 5.55
N VAL A 43 -15.41 -0.21 5.38
CA VAL A 43 -16.05 -0.13 4.06
C VAL A 43 -15.36 0.87 3.12
N HIS A 44 -14.76 1.95 3.65
CA HIS A 44 -14.03 2.91 2.82
C HIS A 44 -12.73 2.31 2.26
N PHE A 45 -12.05 1.46 3.03
CA PHE A 45 -10.85 0.75 2.55
C PHE A 45 -11.21 -0.25 1.44
N GLU A 46 -12.31 -1.00 1.59
CA GLU A 46 -12.74 -1.96 0.56
C GLU A 46 -13.10 -1.26 -0.76
N VAL A 47 -13.87 -0.17 -0.70
CA VAL A 47 -14.21 0.62 -1.90
C VAL A 47 -12.96 1.23 -2.55
N THR A 48 -12.03 1.71 -1.73
CA THR A 48 -10.76 2.27 -2.22
C THR A 48 -9.90 1.20 -2.87
N LYS A 49 -9.81 -0.01 -2.30
CA LYS A 49 -9.08 -1.14 -2.87
C LYS A 49 -9.61 -1.49 -4.26
N TYR A 50 -10.93 -1.65 -4.36
CA TYR A 50 -11.58 -1.95 -5.63
C TYR A 50 -11.23 -0.89 -6.70
N THR A 51 -11.45 0.38 -6.35
CA THR A 51 -11.23 1.50 -7.27
C THR A 51 -9.75 1.60 -7.69
N LEU A 52 -8.83 1.45 -6.75
CA LEU A 52 -7.39 1.47 -7.02
C LEU A 52 -6.98 0.37 -8.01
N LEU A 53 -7.48 -0.86 -7.82
CA LEU A 53 -7.14 -1.98 -8.70
C LEU A 53 -7.72 -1.78 -10.11
N GLU A 54 -8.94 -1.27 -10.24
CA GLU A 54 -9.50 -0.95 -11.56
C GLU A 54 -8.76 0.21 -12.22
N THR A 55 -8.38 1.26 -11.49
CA THR A 55 -7.55 2.36 -12.04
C THR A 55 -6.20 1.84 -12.53
N ILE A 56 -5.51 0.98 -11.76
CA ILE A 56 -4.23 0.43 -12.19
C ILE A 56 -4.43 -0.41 -13.46
N LYS A 57 -5.44 -1.29 -13.48
CA LYS A 57 -5.78 -2.10 -14.66
C LYS A 57 -6.02 -1.25 -15.90
N GLU A 58 -6.78 -0.16 -15.76
CA GLU A 58 -7.04 0.78 -16.86
C GLU A 58 -5.74 1.42 -17.37
N VAL A 59 -4.86 1.88 -16.47
CA VAL A 59 -3.61 2.56 -16.83
C VAL A 59 -2.58 1.62 -17.46
N VAL A 60 -2.46 0.38 -16.98
CA VAL A 60 -1.47 -0.57 -17.50
C VAL A 60 -1.97 -1.38 -18.70
N GLY A 61 -3.29 -1.36 -18.97
CA GLY A 61 -3.91 -1.96 -20.15
C GLY A 61 -3.56 -3.44 -20.32
N GLU A 62 -2.97 -3.78 -21.47
CA GLU A 62 -2.61 -5.15 -21.85
C GLU A 62 -1.58 -5.79 -20.92
N MET A 63 -0.83 -5.00 -20.14
CA MET A 63 0.12 -5.53 -19.16
C MET A 63 -0.56 -6.04 -17.88
N TRP A 64 -1.87 -5.82 -17.72
CA TRP A 64 -2.60 -6.28 -16.55
C TRP A 64 -2.68 -7.81 -16.51
N SER A 65 -2.35 -8.39 -15.36
CA SER A 65 -2.40 -9.84 -15.15
C SER A 65 -3.07 -10.21 -13.84
N PRO A 66 -3.59 -11.46 -13.69
CA PRO A 66 -4.10 -11.96 -12.42
C PRO A 66 -3.06 -11.88 -11.29
N GLU A 67 -1.78 -12.13 -11.59
CA GLU A 67 -0.68 -12.05 -10.64
C GLU A 67 -0.46 -10.61 -10.17
N MET A 68 -0.55 -9.64 -11.09
CA MET A 68 -0.45 -8.22 -10.76
C MET A 68 -1.61 -7.78 -9.85
N LYS A 69 -2.85 -8.19 -10.17
CA LYS A 69 -4.01 -7.95 -9.30
C LYS A 69 -3.77 -8.49 -7.90
N LYS A 70 -3.30 -9.73 -7.78
CA LYS A 70 -3.02 -10.39 -6.50
C LYS A 70 -1.93 -9.64 -5.74
N ALA A 71 -0.83 -9.27 -6.39
CA ALA A 71 0.28 -8.57 -5.76
C ALA A 71 -0.16 -7.21 -5.19
N TRP A 72 -0.88 -6.39 -5.97
CA TRP A 72 -1.41 -5.12 -5.50
C TRP A 72 -2.45 -5.28 -4.40
N SER A 73 -3.30 -6.31 -4.48
CA SER A 73 -4.30 -6.61 -3.45
C SER A 73 -3.63 -6.92 -2.10
N VAL A 74 -2.62 -7.80 -2.11
CA VAL A 74 -1.88 -8.17 -0.89
C VAL A 74 -1.11 -6.97 -0.32
N ALA A 75 -0.47 -6.17 -1.18
CA ALA A 75 0.24 -4.98 -0.75
C ALA A 75 -0.71 -3.97 -0.08
N TYR A 76 -1.90 -3.76 -0.67
CA TYR A 76 -2.93 -2.90 -0.09
C TYR A 76 -3.40 -3.42 1.27
N ASP A 77 -3.68 -4.72 1.39
CA ASP A 77 -4.16 -5.33 2.63
C ASP A 77 -3.15 -5.17 3.77
N HIS A 78 -1.86 -5.37 3.48
CA HIS A 78 -0.79 -5.14 4.46
C HIS A 78 -0.71 -3.67 4.89
N LEU A 79 -0.87 -2.73 3.94
CA LEU A 79 -0.85 -1.30 4.25
C LEU A 79 -2.05 -0.91 5.12
N VAL A 80 -3.25 -1.37 4.78
CA VAL A 80 -4.46 -1.12 5.58
C VAL A 80 -4.34 -1.71 6.97
N ALA A 81 -3.85 -2.95 7.10
CA ALA A 81 -3.61 -3.56 8.40
C ALA A 81 -2.67 -2.69 9.25
N ALA A 82 -1.56 -2.20 8.67
CA ALA A 82 -0.63 -1.32 9.36
C ALA A 82 -1.28 0.02 9.78
N ILE A 83 -2.04 0.67 8.89
CA ILE A 83 -2.74 1.93 9.20
C ILE A 83 -3.73 1.73 10.35
N LYS A 84 -4.53 0.66 10.31
CA LYS A 84 -5.54 0.36 11.36
C LYS A 84 -4.92 0.23 12.75
N THR A 85 -3.66 -0.24 12.87
CA THR A 85 -2.97 -0.28 14.17
C THR A 85 -2.70 1.11 14.78
N GLN A 86 -2.78 2.17 13.97
CA GLN A 86 -2.50 3.55 14.36
C GLN A 86 -3.74 4.45 14.26
N MET A 87 -4.95 3.88 14.10
CA MET A 87 -6.22 4.61 14.07
C MET A 87 -6.82 4.70 15.47
N ASN A 88 -6.28 5.62 16.27
CA ASN A 88 -6.62 5.81 17.68
C ASN A 88 -6.73 7.29 18.09
#